data_AF-A0A8T1VGZ2-F1
#
_entry.id   AF-A0A8T1VGZ2-F1
#
_cell.length_a   1.000
_cell.length_b   1.000
_cell.length_c   1.000
_cell.angle_alpha   90.00
_cell.angle_beta   90.00
_cell.angle_gamma   90.00
#
_symmetry.space_group_name_H-M   'P 1'
#
loop_
_entity.id
_entity.type
_entity.pdbx_description
1 polymer ?
#
loop_
_entity_poly.entity_id
_entity_poly.type
_entity_poly.pdbx_seq_one_letter_code
_entity_poly.pdbx_strand_id
1 'polypeptide(L)'
;MEQRSPARSSAAGTRLLLPLLLLKLQHKTAQLMTRKQIRRHTHTHTGSTIPVDTGRHCKGHNKEKEEPTGAWLAGQRVPWRPRPPNKPSGIRCARKLRVHRRTQRWSQKSYNKSHSVTAMKANPLGGSSMAKGIVLEKIGIEAKQPNSAIRKSCRVQLIKNSKKIAAFVPRDGCLNYVDENDEVLISGFGRRGHAVGDIPGVRFKVVKVSGVSLLALYKEKKEKPRS
;
A
#
# COMPACT_ATOMS: atom_id res chain seq x y z
N MET A 1 -36.85 8.79 -75.91
CA MET A 1 -35.94 9.57 -75.05
C MET A 1 -35.44 8.65 -73.93
N GLU A 2 -34.79 7.53 -74.28
CA GLU A 2 -33.33 7.38 -74.30
C GLU A 2 -32.57 8.48 -73.53
N GLN A 3 -32.15 8.14 -72.31
CA GLN A 3 -31.12 8.83 -71.54
C GLN A 3 -30.07 7.77 -71.18
N ARG A 4 -28.95 7.81 -71.91
CA ARG A 4 -27.73 7.07 -71.62
C ARG A 4 -26.92 7.84 -70.58
N SER A 5 -26.31 7.12 -69.63
CA SER A 5 -25.17 7.58 -68.82
C SER A 5 -24.46 6.38 -68.15
N PRO A 6 -23.16 6.50 -67.82
CA PRO A 6 -22.14 5.63 -68.41
C PRO A 6 -21.46 4.64 -67.45
N ALA A 7 -20.67 3.76 -68.07
CA ALA A 7 -19.86 2.69 -67.51
C ALA A 7 -18.94 3.08 -66.34
N ARG A 8 -18.86 2.21 -65.33
CA ARG A 8 -17.78 2.21 -64.33
C ARG A 8 -16.68 1.24 -64.76
N SER A 9 -15.50 1.80 -65.00
CA SER A 9 -14.28 1.09 -65.36
C SER A 9 -13.57 0.49 -64.14
N SER A 10 -12.85 -0.59 -64.45
CA SER A 10 -11.90 -1.35 -63.64
C SER A 10 -10.82 -0.48 -62.99
N ALA A 11 -10.53 -0.76 -61.72
CA ALA A 11 -9.25 -0.44 -61.08
C ALA A 11 -8.85 -1.60 -60.14
N ALA A 12 -8.36 -2.67 -60.74
CA ALA A 12 -7.50 -3.64 -60.06
C ALA A 12 -6.12 -3.00 -59.84
N GLY A 13 -5.56 -3.18 -58.64
CA GLY A 13 -4.14 -2.94 -58.39
C GLY A 13 -3.83 -1.84 -57.38
N THR A 14 -3.72 -2.22 -56.10
CA THR A 14 -2.76 -1.70 -55.09
C THR A 14 -3.13 -2.28 -53.72
N ARG A 15 -2.91 -3.59 -53.51
CA ARG A 15 -3.20 -4.25 -52.22
C ARG A 15 -2.06 -5.11 -51.65
N LEU A 16 -0.80 -4.90 -52.06
CA LEU A 16 0.31 -5.76 -51.63
C LEU A 16 1.60 -5.04 -51.20
N LEU A 17 1.52 -3.86 -50.57
CA LEU A 17 2.73 -3.20 -50.02
C LEU A 17 2.71 -2.91 -48.52
N LEU A 18 1.58 -3.04 -47.82
CA LEU A 18 1.52 -2.89 -46.36
C LEU A 18 1.90 -4.12 -45.49
N PRO A 19 1.89 -5.39 -45.95
CA PRO A 19 2.28 -6.50 -45.07
C PRO A 19 3.81 -6.65 -44.87
N LEU A 20 4.63 -6.20 -45.83
CA LEU A 20 6.09 -6.38 -45.79
C LEU A 20 6.82 -5.39 -44.87
N LEU A 21 6.26 -4.19 -44.68
CA LEU A 21 6.81 -3.18 -43.77
C LEU A 21 6.54 -3.51 -42.30
N LEU A 22 5.42 -4.18 -42.00
CA LEU A 22 5.04 -4.57 -40.64
C LEU A 22 5.89 -5.75 -40.12
N LEU A 23 6.27 -6.70 -40.98
CA LEU A 23 7.16 -7.81 -40.61
C LEU A 23 8.60 -7.35 -40.32
N LYS A 24 9.13 -6.39 -41.08
CA LYS A 24 10.49 -5.84 -40.85
C LYS A 24 10.58 -5.05 -39.55
N LEU A 25 9.48 -4.46 -39.07
CA LEU A 25 9.44 -3.80 -37.76
C LEU A 25 9.46 -4.80 -36.60
N GLN A 26 8.83 -5.98 -36.75
CA GLN A 26 8.80 -7.01 -35.70
C GLN A 26 10.16 -7.72 -35.52
N HIS A 27 10.97 -7.85 -36.57
CA HIS A 27 12.30 -8.45 -36.43
C HIS A 27 13.34 -7.54 -35.75
N LYS A 28 13.23 -6.20 -35.89
CA LYS A 28 14.14 -5.25 -35.22
C LYS A 28 13.89 -5.12 -33.71
N THR A 29 12.64 -5.26 -33.26
CA THR A 29 12.31 -5.20 -31.82
C THR A 29 12.75 -6.46 -31.07
N ALA A 30 12.78 -7.63 -31.73
CA ALA A 30 13.25 -8.88 -31.15
C ALA A 30 14.78 -8.90 -30.90
N GLN A 31 15.60 -8.33 -31.79
CA GLN A 31 17.07 -8.26 -31.60
C GLN A 31 17.51 -7.28 -30.51
N LEU A 32 16.73 -6.25 -30.20
CA LEU A 32 17.01 -5.30 -29.12
C LEU A 32 16.71 -5.87 -27.73
N MET A 33 15.84 -6.88 -27.63
CA MET A 33 15.52 -7.58 -26.39
C MET A 33 16.63 -8.57 -25.98
N THR A 34 17.25 -9.27 -26.93
CA THR A 34 18.33 -10.25 -26.64
C THR A 34 19.70 -9.63 -26.38
N ARG A 35 20.02 -8.44 -26.92
CA ARG A 35 21.25 -7.71 -26.56
C ARG A 35 21.25 -7.15 -25.13
N LYS A 36 20.08 -6.93 -24.52
CA LYS A 36 19.96 -6.48 -23.12
C LYS A 36 20.12 -7.61 -22.10
N GLN A 37 20.06 -8.87 -22.54
CA GLN A 37 20.21 -10.06 -21.71
C GLN A 37 21.68 -10.50 -21.59
N ILE A 38 22.48 -10.33 -22.66
CA ILE A 38 23.88 -10.79 -22.72
C ILE A 38 24.86 -9.87 -21.95
N ARG A 39 24.50 -8.59 -21.70
CA ARG A 39 25.31 -7.68 -20.88
C ARG A 39 25.25 -7.96 -19.36
N ARG A 40 24.57 -9.03 -18.92
CA ARG A 40 24.44 -9.40 -17.50
C ARG A 40 25.37 -10.54 -17.05
N HIS A 41 26.13 -11.16 -17.94
CA HIS A 41 26.95 -12.32 -17.64
C HIS A 41 28.40 -12.17 -18.10
N THR A 42 29.12 -11.18 -17.58
CA THR A 42 30.59 -11.23 -17.44
C THR A 42 31.00 -10.11 -16.47
N HIS A 43 31.20 -10.44 -15.20
CA HIS A 43 32.23 -9.83 -14.36
C HIS A 43 32.38 -10.70 -13.10
N THR A 44 33.29 -11.65 -13.22
CA THR A 44 33.94 -12.34 -12.11
C THR A 44 34.86 -11.36 -11.37
N HIS A 45 34.72 -11.39 -10.04
CA HIS A 45 35.66 -11.02 -8.98
C HIS A 45 36.86 -10.10 -9.29
N THR A 46 36.78 -8.85 -8.83
CA THR A 46 37.89 -8.17 -8.15
C THR A 46 37.33 -7.42 -6.92
N GLY A 47 37.94 -7.69 -5.77
CA GLY A 47 37.44 -7.24 -4.47
C GLY A 47 37.61 -5.74 -4.23
N SER A 48 36.55 -5.12 -3.73
CA SER A 48 36.66 -3.94 -2.86
C SER A 48 35.70 -4.14 -1.70
N THR A 49 36.26 -4.28 -0.52
CA THR A 49 35.56 -4.55 0.73
C THR A 49 34.82 -3.29 1.16
N ILE A 50 33.53 -3.20 0.84
CA ILE A 50 32.62 -2.23 1.46
C ILE A 50 31.93 -2.98 2.60
N PRO A 51 32.10 -2.59 3.88
CA PRO A 51 31.41 -3.24 4.97
C PRO A 51 29.91 -3.01 4.84
N VAL A 52 29.17 -4.10 4.63
CA VAL A 52 27.72 -4.17 4.74
C VAL A 52 27.35 -4.04 6.22
N ASP A 53 26.82 -2.87 6.59
CA ASP A 53 26.21 -2.60 7.89
C ASP A 53 24.98 -3.50 8.05
N THR A 54 25.21 -4.67 8.61
CA THR A 54 24.19 -5.65 8.95
C THR A 54 23.37 -5.10 10.11
N GLY A 55 22.07 -4.91 9.86
CA GLY A 55 21.07 -4.91 10.92
C GLY A 55 21.08 -3.72 11.88
N ARG A 56 20.53 -2.57 11.46
CA ARG A 56 19.74 -1.75 12.40
C ARG A 56 18.37 -2.36 12.59
N HIS A 57 18.36 -3.42 13.40
CA HIS A 57 17.31 -3.63 14.38
C HIS A 57 17.03 -2.27 15.04
N CYS A 58 15.80 -1.77 14.94
CA CYS A 58 15.37 -0.61 15.71
C CYS A 58 15.38 -1.03 17.19
N LYS A 59 16.55 -1.05 17.84
CA LYS A 59 16.61 -1.01 19.29
C LYS A 59 15.92 0.29 19.64
N GLY A 60 14.76 0.18 20.28
CA GLY A 60 14.20 1.28 21.02
C GLY A 60 15.33 1.79 21.89
N HIS A 61 15.83 2.99 21.57
CA HIS A 61 16.64 3.73 22.52
C HIS A 61 15.70 4.05 23.68
N ASN A 62 15.62 3.13 24.65
CA ASN A 62 15.58 3.52 26.05
C ASN A 62 16.90 4.28 26.27
N LYS A 63 16.92 5.55 25.85
CA LYS A 63 17.70 6.52 26.60
C LYS A 63 17.01 6.54 27.94
N GLU A 64 17.61 5.86 28.91
CA GLU A 64 17.52 6.28 30.29
C GLU A 64 17.56 7.80 30.26
N LYS A 65 16.42 8.39 30.59
CA LYS A 65 16.38 9.77 30.99
C LYS A 65 17.20 9.76 32.26
N GLU A 66 18.48 10.11 32.14
CA GLU A 66 19.16 10.73 33.27
C GLU A 66 18.33 11.96 33.60
N GLU A 67 17.40 11.79 34.53
CA GLU A 67 16.80 12.91 35.23
C GLU A 67 17.96 13.56 35.98
N PRO A 68 18.24 14.85 35.73
CA PRO A 68 19.24 15.53 36.54
C PRO A 68 18.69 15.56 37.96
N THR A 69 19.25 14.71 38.81
CA THR A 69 18.98 14.69 40.24
C THR A 69 19.30 16.08 40.79
N GLY A 70 18.25 16.70 41.30
CA GLY A 70 18.21 17.83 42.23
C GLY A 70 19.45 18.73 42.31
N ALA A 71 19.37 19.89 41.65
CA ALA A 71 19.83 21.14 42.23
C ALA A 71 18.87 22.25 41.79
N TRP A 72 17.84 22.51 42.60
CA TRP A 72 17.00 23.70 42.46
C TRP A 72 17.79 24.92 42.92
N LEU A 73 18.74 25.36 42.10
CA LEU A 73 19.30 26.70 42.21
C LEU A 73 18.31 27.67 41.58
N ALA A 74 17.60 28.40 42.43
CA ALA A 74 16.78 29.54 42.05
C ALA A 74 17.60 30.46 41.14
N GLY A 75 17.15 30.66 39.89
CA GLY A 75 17.68 31.70 39.00
C GLY A 75 18.38 31.25 37.72
N GLN A 76 18.53 29.96 37.42
CA GLN A 76 19.21 29.54 36.18
C GLN A 76 18.23 29.38 35.00
N ARG A 77 18.27 30.37 34.11
CA ARG A 77 17.62 30.38 32.79
C ARG A 77 18.05 29.12 32.03
N VAL A 78 17.11 28.23 31.67
CA VAL A 78 17.39 27.01 30.90
C VAL A 78 18.37 27.31 29.75
N PRO A 79 19.54 26.63 29.66
CA PRO A 79 20.49 26.91 28.61
C PRO A 79 19.84 26.61 27.26
N TRP A 80 19.77 27.63 26.42
CA TRP A 80 19.29 27.50 25.05
C TRP A 80 20.03 26.36 24.38
N ARG A 81 19.32 25.29 23.98
CA ARG A 81 19.92 24.22 23.18
C ARG A 81 20.59 24.87 21.97
N PRO A 82 21.92 24.72 21.79
CA PRO A 82 22.62 25.35 20.68
C PRO A 82 22.04 24.86 19.36
N ARG A 83 21.79 25.80 18.43
CA ARG A 83 21.26 25.46 17.11
C ARG A 83 22.30 24.66 16.33
N PRO A 84 21.89 23.70 15.48
CA PRO A 84 22.83 22.95 14.65
C PRO A 84 23.71 23.89 13.82
N PRO A 85 25.02 23.63 13.70
CA PRO A 85 26.01 24.56 13.14
C PRO A 85 25.73 24.94 11.67
N ASN A 86 24.95 24.16 10.94
CA ASN A 86 24.67 24.37 9.52
C ASN A 86 23.39 25.17 9.22
N LYS A 87 22.83 25.89 10.20
CA LYS A 87 21.61 26.71 10.01
C LYS A 87 21.92 28.20 10.15
N PRO A 88 21.43 29.06 9.24
CA PRO A 88 21.65 30.49 9.35
C PRO A 88 20.98 31.06 10.62
N SER A 89 21.72 31.87 11.37
CA SER A 89 21.33 32.43 12.68
C SER A 89 21.02 33.94 12.65
N GLY A 90 21.21 34.62 11.52
CA GLY A 90 20.97 36.06 11.39
C GLY A 90 19.51 36.48 11.58
N ILE A 91 19.29 37.69 12.09
CA ILE A 91 17.96 38.26 12.39
C ILE A 91 17.05 38.33 11.14
N ARG A 92 17.62 38.47 9.94
CA ARG A 92 16.91 38.51 8.64
C ARG A 92 16.82 37.15 7.92
N CYS A 93 17.11 36.03 8.59
CA CYS A 93 17.17 34.70 7.95
C CYS A 93 15.86 33.88 8.00
N ALA A 94 14.76 34.47 8.45
CA ALA A 94 13.48 33.76 8.67
C ALA A 94 12.93 33.06 7.41
N ARG A 95 13.02 33.70 6.23
CA ARG A 95 12.55 33.11 4.95
C ARG A 95 13.30 31.83 4.60
N LYS A 96 14.64 31.84 4.70
CA LYS A 96 15.50 30.68 4.42
C LYS A 96 15.19 29.51 5.37
N LEU A 97 15.00 29.80 6.66
CA LEU A 97 14.63 28.77 7.66
C LEU A 97 13.24 28.14 7.38
N ARG A 98 12.25 28.95 6.98
CA ARG A 98 10.91 28.46 6.60
C ARG A 98 10.95 27.57 5.36
N VAL A 99 11.62 28.01 4.30
CA VAL A 99 11.74 27.23 3.05
C VAL A 99 12.50 25.93 3.31
N HIS A 100 13.64 26.00 4.00
CA HIS A 100 14.42 24.81 4.36
C HIS A 100 13.58 23.80 5.16
N ARG A 101 12.81 24.26 6.16
CA ARG A 101 11.91 23.38 6.92
C ARG A 101 10.83 22.76 6.04
N ARG A 102 10.24 23.52 5.11
CA ARG A 102 9.22 23.02 4.18
C ARG A 102 9.78 21.90 3.31
N THR A 103 10.97 22.09 2.73
CA THR A 103 11.65 21.07 1.92
C THR A 103 11.98 19.82 2.76
N GLN A 104 12.57 20.00 3.95
CA GLN A 104 12.91 18.90 4.85
C GLN A 104 11.67 18.13 5.35
N ARG A 105 10.51 18.80 5.44
CA ARG A 105 9.28 18.15 5.88
C ARG A 105 8.83 17.03 4.94
N TRP A 106 9.12 17.13 3.64
CA TRP A 106 8.82 16.08 2.67
C TRP A 106 9.60 14.78 2.89
N SER A 107 10.77 14.84 3.55
CA SER A 107 11.52 13.65 3.97
C SER A 107 10.78 12.87 5.07
N GLN A 108 9.91 13.53 5.85
CA GLN A 108 9.12 12.86 6.89
C GLN A 108 8.02 12.02 6.26
N LYS A 109 8.09 10.70 6.44
CA LYS A 109 7.15 9.72 5.87
C LYS A 109 5.68 9.99 6.21
N SER A 110 5.38 10.42 7.44
CA SER A 110 4.02 10.77 7.87
C SER A 110 3.46 11.99 7.15
N TYR A 111 4.30 13.02 6.96
CA TYR A 111 3.92 14.22 6.24
C TYR A 111 3.71 13.93 4.75
N ASN A 112 4.66 13.24 4.12
CA ASN A 112 4.54 12.84 2.73
C ASN A 112 3.27 12.00 2.49
N LYS A 113 2.98 11.01 3.35
CA LYS A 113 1.79 10.16 3.22
C LYS A 113 0.47 10.93 3.39
N SER A 114 0.41 11.90 4.29
CA SER A 114 -0.81 12.71 4.52
C SER A 114 -1.05 13.74 3.43
N HIS A 115 0.02 14.28 2.82
CA HIS A 115 -0.05 15.29 1.76
C HIS A 115 0.02 14.68 0.35
N SER A 116 0.03 13.35 0.23
CA SER A 116 0.04 12.63 -1.04
C SER A 116 -1.37 12.17 -1.41
N VAL A 117 -1.90 12.71 -2.52
CA VAL A 117 -3.19 12.30 -3.10
C VAL A 117 -3.19 10.81 -3.48
N THR A 118 -2.05 10.30 -3.95
CA THR A 118 -1.86 8.89 -4.30
C THR A 118 -2.12 7.97 -3.11
N ALA A 119 -1.63 8.34 -1.91
CA ALA A 119 -1.84 7.55 -0.71
C ALA A 119 -3.33 7.49 -0.30
N MET A 120 -4.07 8.58 -0.52
CA MET A 120 -5.51 8.64 -0.26
C MET A 120 -6.29 7.77 -1.26
N LYS A 121 -6.01 7.88 -2.57
CA LYS A 121 -6.67 7.12 -3.64
C LYS A 121 -6.39 5.60 -3.53
N ALA A 122 -5.18 5.23 -3.11
CA ALA A 122 -4.77 3.85 -2.94
C ALA A 122 -5.47 3.15 -1.75
N ASN A 123 -5.94 3.90 -0.74
CA ASN A 123 -6.63 3.31 0.41
C ASN A 123 -8.00 2.74 -0.02
N PRO A 124 -8.29 1.44 0.17
CA PRO A 124 -9.59 0.87 -0.18
C PRO A 124 -10.74 1.48 0.64
N LEU A 125 -10.48 1.93 1.88
CA LEU A 125 -11.47 2.60 2.72
C LEU A 125 -11.63 4.09 2.40
N GLY A 126 -10.82 4.69 1.51
CA GLY A 126 -10.94 6.10 1.14
C GLY A 126 -10.82 7.09 2.32
N GLY A 127 -10.08 6.73 3.38
CA GLY A 127 -9.90 7.59 4.56
C GLY A 127 -10.93 7.37 5.68
N SER A 128 -12.01 6.63 5.44
CA SER A 128 -12.97 6.25 6.49
C SER A 128 -12.37 5.26 7.49
N SER A 129 -12.85 5.30 8.73
CA SER A 129 -12.48 4.35 9.79
C SER A 129 -13.02 2.94 9.52
N MET A 130 -14.24 2.87 9.00
CA MET A 130 -14.95 1.62 8.67
C MET A 130 -15.61 1.70 7.29
N ALA A 131 -15.93 0.54 6.73
CA ALA A 131 -16.74 0.43 5.52
C ALA A 131 -17.62 -0.82 5.56
N LYS A 132 -18.76 -0.71 4.91
CA LYS A 132 -19.68 -1.82 4.64
C LYS A 132 -19.24 -2.56 3.38
N GLY A 133 -19.40 -3.87 3.36
CA GLY A 133 -19.06 -4.71 2.22
C GLY A 133 -19.92 -5.98 2.16
N ILE A 134 -19.89 -6.64 1.02
CA ILE A 134 -20.58 -7.90 0.74
C ILE A 134 -19.55 -9.02 0.65
N VAL A 135 -19.78 -10.10 1.38
CA VAL A 135 -18.90 -11.28 1.36
C VAL A 135 -19.02 -11.98 0.01
N LEU A 136 -17.88 -12.29 -0.59
CA LEU A 136 -17.81 -13.06 -1.84
C LEU A 136 -17.56 -14.54 -1.56
N GLU A 137 -16.49 -14.83 -0.83
CA GLU A 137 -16.05 -16.20 -0.56
C GLU A 137 -15.33 -16.28 0.80
N LYS A 138 -15.39 -17.46 1.42
CA LYS A 138 -14.63 -17.79 2.64
C LYS A 138 -13.22 -18.24 2.23
N ILE A 139 -12.18 -17.70 2.87
CA ILE A 139 -10.77 -18.01 2.58
C ILE A 139 -10.06 -18.51 3.83
N GLY A 140 -9.26 -19.57 3.68
CA GLY A 140 -8.20 -19.93 4.63
C GLY A 140 -6.87 -19.35 4.18
N ILE A 141 -6.27 -18.46 4.99
CA ILE A 141 -4.95 -17.90 4.71
C ILE A 141 -3.91 -18.61 5.56
N GLU A 142 -2.86 -19.13 4.95
CA GLU A 142 -1.74 -19.73 5.66
C GLU A 142 -0.96 -18.68 6.46
N ALA A 143 -0.61 -19.03 7.69
CA ALA A 143 0.24 -18.21 8.53
C ALA A 143 1.67 -18.13 7.97
N LYS A 144 2.35 -17.01 8.24
CA LYS A 144 3.78 -16.89 7.99
C LYS A 144 4.55 -17.78 8.94
N GLN A 145 5.63 -18.38 8.42
CA GLN A 145 6.69 -19.01 9.22
C GLN A 145 7.13 -18.04 10.34
N PRO A 146 7.33 -18.48 11.59
CA PRO A 146 7.57 -19.86 12.07
C PRO A 146 6.33 -20.67 12.46
N ASN A 147 5.12 -20.12 12.29
CA ASN A 147 3.88 -20.75 12.74
C ASN A 147 3.25 -21.60 11.63
N SER A 148 2.57 -22.68 12.01
CA SER A 148 1.73 -23.49 11.12
C SER A 148 0.25 -23.36 11.54
N ALA A 149 -0.50 -22.50 10.85
CA ALA A 149 -1.93 -22.32 11.11
C ALA A 149 -2.67 -21.79 9.88
N ILE A 150 -3.96 -22.12 9.77
CA ILE A 150 -4.86 -21.56 8.75
C ILE A 150 -5.74 -20.49 9.41
N ARG A 151 -5.54 -19.24 9.02
CA ARG A 151 -6.25 -18.07 9.53
C ARG A 151 -7.52 -17.85 8.71
N LYS A 152 -8.67 -18.06 9.36
CA LYS A 152 -9.99 -17.92 8.74
C LYS A 152 -10.27 -16.45 8.38
N SER A 153 -10.53 -16.21 7.11
CA SER A 153 -10.73 -14.89 6.52
C SER A 153 -11.86 -14.94 5.49
N CYS A 154 -12.31 -13.78 5.01
CA CYS A 154 -13.30 -13.64 3.96
C CYS A 154 -12.79 -12.69 2.89
N ARG A 155 -13.15 -12.94 1.63
CA ARG A 155 -13.11 -11.90 0.60
C ARG A 155 -14.37 -11.07 0.71
N VAL A 156 -14.18 -9.76 0.70
CA VAL A 156 -15.28 -8.82 0.77
C VAL A 156 -15.14 -7.79 -0.33
N GLN A 157 -16.22 -7.52 -1.05
CA GLN A 157 -16.34 -6.39 -1.94
C GLN A 157 -16.95 -5.20 -1.18
N LEU A 158 -16.24 -4.07 -1.14
CA LEU A 158 -16.77 -2.86 -0.52
C LEU A 158 -17.91 -2.29 -1.36
N ILE A 159 -19.04 -1.96 -0.74
CA ILE A 159 -20.22 -1.43 -1.45
C ILE A 159 -19.92 -0.08 -2.10
N LYS A 160 -19.24 0.81 -1.36
CA LYS A 160 -18.97 2.19 -1.82
C LYS A 160 -18.02 2.29 -3.02
N ASN A 161 -17.09 1.35 -3.18
CA ASN A 161 -15.96 1.46 -4.10
C ASN A 161 -15.83 0.25 -5.04
N SER A 162 -16.64 -0.79 -4.83
CA SER A 162 -16.55 -2.10 -5.50
C SER A 162 -15.17 -2.78 -5.43
N LYS A 163 -14.27 -2.30 -4.55
CA LYS A 163 -12.93 -2.84 -4.34
C LYS A 163 -13.02 -4.14 -3.54
N LYS A 164 -12.39 -5.20 -4.05
CA LYS A 164 -12.25 -6.49 -3.36
C LYS A 164 -11.10 -6.41 -2.35
N ILE A 165 -11.38 -6.80 -1.11
CA ILE A 165 -10.41 -6.85 -0.01
C ILE A 165 -10.48 -8.20 0.69
N ALA A 166 -9.39 -8.56 1.38
CA ALA A 166 -9.39 -9.66 2.35
C ALA A 166 -9.59 -9.10 3.75
N ALA A 167 -10.50 -9.68 4.51
CA ALA A 167 -10.79 -9.32 5.89
C ALA A 167 -10.68 -10.56 6.79
N PHE A 168 -9.99 -10.43 7.91
CA PHE A 168 -9.87 -11.48 8.91
C PHE A 168 -11.15 -11.59 9.75
N VAL A 169 -11.57 -12.81 10.05
CA VAL A 169 -12.66 -13.06 11.00
C VAL A 169 -12.04 -13.33 12.38
N PRO A 170 -12.26 -12.46 13.37
CA PRO A 170 -11.67 -12.64 14.70
C PRO A 170 -12.43 -13.70 15.51
N ARG A 171 -11.71 -14.37 16.42
CA ARG A 171 -12.16 -15.44 17.33
C ARG A 171 -12.50 -16.75 16.63
N ASP A 172 -12.56 -17.81 17.43
CA ASP A 172 -12.81 -19.17 16.98
C ASP A 172 -14.28 -19.38 16.61
N GLY A 173 -14.54 -20.25 15.64
CA GLY A 173 -15.90 -20.58 15.18
C GLY A 173 -16.65 -19.44 14.48
N CYS A 174 -16.18 -18.19 14.52
CA CYS A 174 -16.88 -17.04 13.96
C CYS A 174 -17.05 -17.07 12.43
N LEU A 175 -16.33 -17.95 11.72
CA LEU A 175 -16.53 -18.16 10.29
C LEU A 175 -17.90 -18.79 9.98
N ASN A 176 -18.48 -19.52 10.93
CA ASN A 176 -19.77 -20.19 10.75
C ASN A 176 -20.93 -19.19 10.70
N TYR A 177 -20.78 -18.01 11.29
CA TYR A 177 -21.81 -16.97 11.28
C TYR A 177 -21.81 -16.12 9.99
N VAL A 178 -20.70 -16.15 9.25
CA VAL A 178 -20.53 -15.35 8.03
C VAL A 178 -20.85 -16.23 6.84
N ASP A 179 -21.85 -15.87 6.06
CA ASP A 179 -22.20 -16.57 4.83
C ASP A 179 -21.82 -15.76 3.58
N GLU A 180 -21.91 -16.41 2.43
CA GLU A 180 -21.73 -15.73 1.15
C GLU A 180 -22.86 -14.73 0.94
N ASN A 181 -22.55 -13.61 0.27
CA ASN A 181 -23.47 -12.50 0.04
C ASN A 181 -23.96 -11.74 1.29
N ASP A 182 -23.51 -12.11 2.49
CA ASP A 182 -23.83 -11.36 3.71
C ASP A 182 -23.23 -9.95 3.68
N GLU A 183 -23.97 -9.03 4.29
CA GLU A 183 -23.48 -7.69 4.56
C GLU A 183 -22.60 -7.69 5.81
N VAL A 184 -21.36 -7.21 5.67
CA VAL A 184 -20.40 -7.13 6.76
C VAL A 184 -19.86 -5.72 6.97
N LEU A 185 -19.67 -5.36 8.24
CA LEU A 185 -18.97 -4.13 8.63
C LEU A 185 -17.49 -4.43 8.87
N ILE A 186 -16.64 -3.70 8.17
CA ILE A 186 -15.19 -3.91 8.15
C ILE A 186 -14.49 -2.74 8.80
N SER A 187 -13.49 -3.06 9.61
CA SER A 187 -12.59 -2.10 10.25
C SER A 187 -11.14 -2.38 9.87
N GLY A 188 -10.29 -1.36 9.98
CA GLY A 188 -8.84 -1.55 10.00
C GLY A 188 -8.40 -2.44 11.17
N PHE A 189 -7.30 -3.17 10.98
CA PHE A 189 -6.72 -4.06 12.00
C PHE A 189 -5.85 -3.32 13.04
N GLY A 190 -5.57 -2.02 12.83
CA GLY A 190 -4.91 -1.16 13.83
C GLY A 190 -3.49 -0.69 13.46
N ARG A 191 -2.77 -1.39 12.58
CA ARG A 191 -1.40 -0.99 12.16
C ARG A 191 -1.38 0.04 11.01
N ARG A 192 -2.26 1.06 11.03
CA ARG A 192 -2.33 2.16 10.03
C ARG A 192 -2.28 1.71 8.56
N GLY A 193 -2.96 0.60 8.27
CA GLY A 193 -3.02 -0.01 6.95
C GLY A 193 -1.85 -0.92 6.62
N HIS A 194 -1.15 -1.48 7.60
CA HIS A 194 -0.22 -2.59 7.42
C HIS A 194 -0.87 -3.90 7.86
N ALA A 195 -0.36 -5.02 7.34
CA ALA A 195 -0.76 -6.35 7.81
C ALA A 195 -0.31 -6.57 9.25
N VAL A 196 -1.06 -7.40 9.98
CA VAL A 196 -0.87 -7.61 11.42
C VAL A 196 -0.51 -9.05 11.70
N GLY A 197 0.44 -9.24 12.62
CA GLY A 197 0.88 -10.56 13.06
C GLY A 197 1.46 -11.41 11.93
N ASP A 198 1.10 -12.68 11.97
CA ASP A 198 1.49 -13.74 11.05
C ASP A 198 0.60 -13.82 9.79
N ILE A 199 -0.41 -12.96 9.65
CA ILE A 199 -1.35 -13.02 8.53
C ILE A 199 -0.81 -12.24 7.33
N PRO A 200 -0.43 -12.89 6.22
CA PRO A 200 0.04 -12.19 5.03
C PRO A 200 -1.12 -11.47 4.33
N GLY A 201 -0.88 -10.24 3.85
CA GLY A 201 -1.82 -9.52 2.97
C GLY A 201 -3.11 -8.99 3.61
N VAL A 202 -3.48 -9.41 4.82
CA VAL A 202 -4.72 -8.98 5.49
C VAL A 202 -4.50 -7.74 6.34
N ARG A 203 -5.24 -6.69 6.03
CA ARG A 203 -5.12 -5.35 6.66
C ARG A 203 -6.39 -4.96 7.45
N PHE A 204 -7.44 -5.75 7.30
CA PHE A 204 -8.79 -5.47 7.78
C PHE A 204 -9.34 -6.64 8.59
N LYS A 205 -10.29 -6.34 9.46
CA LYS A 205 -11.03 -7.33 10.25
C LYS A 205 -12.53 -7.11 10.12
N VAL A 206 -13.30 -8.17 10.24
CA VAL A 206 -14.76 -8.12 10.35
C VAL A 206 -15.16 -7.73 11.77
N VAL A 207 -16.16 -6.86 11.90
CA VAL A 207 -16.68 -6.37 13.19
C VAL A 207 -18.14 -6.76 13.38
N LYS A 208 -18.96 -6.61 12.33
CA LYS A 208 -20.39 -6.95 12.32
C LYS A 208 -20.73 -7.78 11.09
N VAL A 209 -21.76 -8.60 11.22
CA VAL A 209 -22.39 -9.41 10.17
C VAL A 209 -23.89 -9.17 10.26
N SER A 210 -24.53 -8.85 9.15
CA SER A 210 -25.98 -8.61 9.03
C SER A 210 -26.52 -7.67 10.12
N GLY A 211 -25.79 -6.56 10.37
CA GLY A 211 -26.15 -5.56 11.38
C GLY A 211 -25.81 -5.92 12.84
N VAL A 212 -25.51 -7.19 13.14
CA VAL A 212 -25.17 -7.68 14.48
C VAL A 212 -23.66 -7.77 14.68
N SER A 213 -23.17 -7.41 15.87
CA SER A 213 -21.74 -7.52 16.17
C SER A 213 -21.30 -8.97 16.31
N LEU A 214 -20.17 -9.33 15.70
CA LEU A 214 -19.56 -10.67 15.83
C LEU A 214 -19.29 -11.05 17.29
N LEU A 215 -18.94 -10.08 18.13
CA LEU A 215 -18.71 -10.34 19.57
C LEU A 215 -20.00 -10.78 20.28
N ALA A 216 -21.15 -10.22 19.91
CA ALA A 216 -22.43 -10.60 20.49
C ALA A 216 -22.89 -11.97 20.02
N LEU A 217 -22.67 -12.31 18.73
CA LEU A 217 -22.93 -13.64 18.18
C LEU A 217 -22.05 -14.70 18.86
N TYR A 218 -20.74 -14.42 18.99
CA TYR A 218 -19.80 -15.34 19.64
C TYR A 218 -20.10 -15.58 21.12
N LYS A 219 -20.64 -14.59 21.83
CA LYS A 219 -21.06 -14.72 23.24
C LYS A 219 -22.52 -15.16 23.39
N GLU A 220 -23.18 -15.50 22.28
CA GLU A 220 -24.59 -15.93 22.25
C GLU A 220 -25.56 -14.93 22.90
N LYS A 221 -25.17 -13.64 22.96
CA LYS A 221 -26.03 -12.58 23.51
C LYS A 221 -27.11 -12.14 22.53
N LYS A 222 -26.89 -12.41 21.25
CA LYS A 222 -27.77 -12.11 20.13
C LYS A 222 -27.65 -13.24 19.14
N GLU A 223 -28.74 -13.53 18.45
CA GLU A 223 -28.76 -14.44 17.33
C GLU A 223 -28.60 -13.68 16.01
N LYS A 224 -28.19 -14.39 14.97
CA LYS A 224 -28.15 -13.84 13.61
C LYS A 224 -29.60 -13.61 13.14
N PRO A 225 -29.95 -12.41 12.65
CA PRO A 225 -31.28 -12.19 12.11
C PRO A 225 -31.49 -13.15 10.93
N ARG A 226 -32.63 -13.84 10.92
CA ARG A 226 -33.05 -14.62 9.75
C ARG A 226 -33.58 -13.65 8.71
N SER A 227 -33.04 -13.74 7.49
CA SER A 227 -33.56 -13.06 6.32
C SER A 227 -34.76 -13.81 5.77
#